data_AF-A0A9D4Q7G1-F1
#
_entry.id   AF-A0A9D4Q7G1-F1
#
_cell.length_a   1.000
_cell.length_b   1.000
_cell.length_c   1.000
_cell.angle_alpha   90.00
_cell.angle_beta   90.00
_cell.angle_gamma   90.00
#
_symmetry.space_group_name_H-M   'P 1'
#
loop_
_entity.id
_entity.type
_entity.pdbx_description
1 polymer ?
#
loop_
_entity_poly.entity_id
_entity_poly.type
_entity_poly.pdbx_seq_one_letter_code
_entity_poly.pdbx_strand_id
1 'polypeptide(L)'
;MRSGWLRPTLALASYGRPRVEKLKRPCGGSADTNSVPRFPDFFRPAAVCLRASPRHRGGVFQFFVHVSDQGEPQAHWAVAPVTVAVVSPLEELPSLDVPTRDLFVQESAPLGSHVLALPPGSTLTGPSEFSIDAQGNLVVAAPLDREHQSTHHLTLRKEVSRGLATAFDVTVHVLDDNDCEPVFDVLAYKTAVAENAEQGCVVARLMAHDLDLVLRKVTYEFYEDTDPAAEIFWVDPLSGVVTTRVALDREAVPFYNFTVRVRDDGLLSSSAWVYVEVLDVNDNPPVFEHSRYQLQVPEDAIAGTVVATLRIEDADRETAPVGFYVLSGDPGQQFAVRSSGDVFVQRLLDREALQNYTLKMVATDGFHVATTQLEITVLDSNDNPPICLKVRFCFIRVSSDWES
;
A
#
# COMPACT_ATOMS: atom_id res chain seq x y z
N MET A 1 82.68 38.60 -10.62
CA MET A 1 82.03 37.60 -11.49
C MET A 1 80.94 36.93 -10.67
N ARG A 2 79.67 37.27 -10.93
CA ARG A 2 78.50 36.79 -10.17
C ARG A 2 77.98 35.51 -10.81
N SER A 3 77.90 34.44 -10.03
CA SER A 3 77.26 33.16 -10.40
C SER A 3 75.74 33.29 -10.29
N GLY A 4 75.07 33.34 -11.44
CA GLY A 4 73.61 33.37 -11.54
C GLY A 4 73.03 31.96 -11.47
N TRP A 5 72.28 31.67 -10.40
CA TRP A 5 71.43 30.49 -10.30
C TRP A 5 70.08 30.78 -10.98
N LEU A 6 69.83 30.15 -12.13
CA LEU A 6 68.54 30.18 -12.83
C LEU A 6 67.61 29.13 -12.22
N ARG A 7 66.57 29.57 -11.50
CA ARG A 7 65.47 28.71 -11.05
C ARG A 7 64.56 28.35 -12.24
N PRO A 8 64.19 27.07 -12.46
CA PRO A 8 63.15 26.74 -13.42
C PRO A 8 61.78 27.18 -12.87
N THR A 9 61.06 28.01 -13.63
CA THR A 9 59.71 28.48 -13.28
C THR A 9 58.68 27.60 -14.00
N LEU A 10 58.07 26.67 -13.27
CA LEU A 10 56.83 26.01 -13.68
C LEU A 10 55.68 26.97 -13.37
N ALA A 11 54.78 27.19 -14.32
CA ALA A 11 53.61 28.03 -14.06
C ALA A 11 52.35 27.20 -14.21
N LEU A 12 51.44 27.36 -13.25
CA LEU A 12 50.03 27.07 -13.47
C LEU A 12 49.50 28.11 -14.48
N ALA A 13 48.90 27.63 -15.57
CA ALA A 13 48.03 28.48 -16.37
C ALA A 13 46.70 28.63 -15.62
N SER A 14 46.60 29.63 -14.75
CA SER A 14 45.31 30.12 -14.28
C SER A 14 44.66 30.89 -15.45
N TYR A 15 43.79 30.25 -16.22
CA TYR A 15 42.93 30.99 -17.13
C TYR A 15 41.91 31.76 -16.31
N GLY A 16 42.14 33.07 -16.17
CA GLY A 16 41.23 34.00 -15.52
C GLY A 16 39.90 34.09 -16.26
N ARG A 17 38.85 34.34 -15.47
CA ARG A 17 37.47 34.62 -15.91
C ARG A 17 37.42 35.72 -16.98
N PRO A 18 36.46 35.70 -17.92
CA PRO A 18 36.28 36.79 -18.86
C PRO A 18 35.86 38.08 -18.14
N ARG A 19 36.54 39.18 -18.47
CA ARG A 19 36.18 40.53 -18.08
C ARG A 19 35.05 41.00 -19.01
N VAL A 20 33.81 41.06 -18.51
CA VAL A 20 32.70 41.70 -19.22
C VAL A 20 32.88 43.21 -19.09
N GLU A 21 33.41 43.85 -20.14
CA GLU A 21 33.26 45.29 -20.29
C GLU A 21 31.78 45.62 -20.53
N LYS A 22 31.21 46.44 -19.65
CA LYS A 22 29.91 47.07 -19.88
C LYS A 22 29.98 47.91 -21.15
N LEU A 23 29.39 47.44 -22.24
CA LEU A 23 28.95 48.31 -23.33
C LEU A 23 27.46 48.59 -23.21
N LYS A 24 27.15 49.89 -23.30
CA LYS A 24 25.84 50.54 -23.30
C LYS A 24 24.80 49.80 -24.14
N ARG A 25 23.56 49.74 -23.61
CA ARG A 25 22.33 49.50 -24.40
C ARG A 25 22.20 50.52 -25.54
N PRO A 26 21.60 50.11 -26.66
CA PRO A 26 20.40 50.80 -27.11
C PRO A 26 19.24 49.83 -27.37
N CYS A 27 18.05 50.42 -27.42
CA CYS A 27 16.72 49.80 -27.43
C CYS A 27 16.39 48.93 -28.66
N GLY A 28 15.45 47.99 -28.46
CA GLY A 28 14.46 47.58 -29.47
C GLY A 28 14.43 46.09 -29.83
N GLY A 29 13.27 45.43 -29.63
CA GLY A 29 12.84 44.31 -30.50
C GLY A 29 12.68 42.91 -29.86
N SER A 30 11.44 42.64 -29.45
CA SER A 30 10.66 41.37 -29.37
C SER A 30 11.27 39.95 -29.45
N ALA A 31 10.75 39.12 -28.53
CA ALA A 31 10.12 37.79 -28.71
C ALA A 31 10.98 36.50 -28.77
N ASP A 32 10.74 35.69 -27.72
CA ASP A 32 10.45 34.24 -27.68
C ASP A 32 11.31 33.23 -28.46
N THR A 33 11.91 32.27 -27.74
CA THR A 33 11.41 30.88 -27.60
C THR A 33 12.45 29.91 -27.00
N ASN A 34 11.96 28.95 -26.21
CA ASN A 34 12.58 27.67 -25.81
C ASN A 34 13.75 27.64 -24.80
N SER A 35 13.40 27.59 -23.52
CA SER A 35 14.26 27.10 -22.45
C SER A 35 14.28 25.56 -22.42
N VAL A 36 15.27 24.96 -23.09
CA VAL A 36 15.79 23.63 -22.75
C VAL A 36 16.56 23.76 -21.43
N PRO A 37 16.40 22.87 -20.43
CA PRO A 37 17.27 22.91 -19.25
C PRO A 37 18.69 22.56 -19.71
N ARG A 38 19.58 23.55 -19.73
CA ARG A 38 21.02 23.32 -19.93
C ARG A 38 21.55 22.60 -18.69
N PHE A 39 22.11 21.41 -18.90
CA PHE A 39 22.97 20.73 -17.94
C PHE A 39 24.04 21.71 -17.41
N PRO A 40 24.38 21.69 -16.11
CA PRO A 40 25.43 22.54 -15.59
C PRO A 40 26.77 22.14 -16.20
N ASP A 41 27.53 23.16 -16.61
CA ASP A 41 28.81 23.06 -17.30
C ASP A 41 29.78 22.10 -16.58
N PHE A 42 30.23 21.08 -17.32
CA PHE A 42 31.26 20.12 -16.90
C PHE A 42 32.56 20.82 -16.44
N PHE A 43 33.18 20.25 -15.40
CA PHE A 43 34.56 20.55 -14.97
C PHE A 43 35.49 20.67 -16.18
N ARG A 44 36.20 21.80 -16.32
CA ARG A 44 37.33 21.87 -17.26
C ARG A 44 38.48 21.04 -16.70
N PRO A 45 39.04 20.06 -17.44
CA PRO A 45 40.20 19.33 -16.97
C PRO A 45 41.37 20.30 -16.75
N ALA A 46 41.85 20.37 -15.51
CA ALA A 46 43.07 21.09 -15.17
C ALA A 46 44.28 20.20 -15.48
N ALA A 47 45.19 20.68 -16.33
CA ALA A 47 46.41 19.96 -16.69
C ALA A 47 47.64 20.65 -16.10
N VAL A 48 48.58 19.85 -15.59
CA VAL A 48 49.92 20.32 -15.23
C VAL A 48 50.83 20.13 -16.44
N CYS A 49 51.41 21.20 -16.96
CA CYS A 49 52.32 21.15 -18.11
C CYS A 49 53.72 21.65 -17.75
N LEU A 50 54.75 20.96 -18.25
CA LEU A 50 56.13 21.44 -18.18
C LEU A 50 56.32 22.60 -19.17
N ARG A 51 56.75 23.77 -18.67
CA ARG A 51 57.06 24.95 -19.51
C ARG A 51 58.43 24.89 -20.18
N ALA A 52 59.33 24.04 -19.70
CA ALA A 52 60.66 23.85 -20.26
C ALA A 52 61.21 22.47 -19.86
N SER A 53 62.13 21.93 -20.66
CA SER A 53 62.83 20.68 -20.33
C SER A 53 63.62 20.85 -19.03
N PRO A 54 63.43 19.98 -18.02
CA PRO A 54 64.14 20.09 -16.75
C PRO A 54 65.65 19.88 -16.96
N ARG A 55 66.46 20.79 -16.43
CA ARG A 55 67.93 20.77 -16.59
C ARG A 55 68.66 19.95 -15.51
N HIS A 56 67.98 19.59 -14.43
CA HIS A 56 68.54 18.82 -13.32
C HIS A 56 68.12 17.35 -13.41
N ARG A 57 69.10 16.45 -13.55
CA ARG A 57 68.89 14.99 -13.54
C ARG A 57 68.69 14.51 -12.10
N GLY A 58 67.69 13.65 -11.87
CA GLY A 58 67.47 13.00 -10.56
C GLY A 58 66.85 13.87 -9.48
N GLY A 59 66.24 15.01 -9.84
CA GLY A 59 65.57 15.90 -8.88
C GLY A 59 64.12 15.52 -8.65
N VAL A 60 63.68 15.51 -7.39
CA VAL A 60 62.27 15.41 -7.00
C VAL A 60 61.74 16.80 -6.66
N PHE A 61 60.64 17.19 -7.29
CA PHE A 61 59.95 18.46 -7.05
C PHE A 61 58.60 18.15 -6.41
N GLN A 62 58.28 18.76 -5.28
CA GLN A 62 56.95 18.66 -4.69
C GLN A 62 56.30 20.05 -4.71
N PHE A 63 55.05 20.11 -5.13
CA PHE A 63 54.21 21.30 -5.02
C PHE A 63 52.83 20.90 -4.54
N PHE A 64 52.00 21.87 -4.16
CA PHE A 64 50.64 21.61 -3.70
C PHE A 64 49.65 22.19 -4.71
N VAL A 65 48.63 21.42 -5.06
CA VAL A 65 47.50 21.87 -5.87
C VAL A 65 46.35 22.17 -4.93
N HIS A 66 45.79 23.36 -5.06
CA HIS A 66 44.63 23.81 -4.31
C HIS A 66 43.40 23.77 -5.22
N VAL A 67 42.33 23.14 -4.73
CA VAL A 67 41.03 23.11 -5.40
C VAL A 67 40.01 23.72 -4.45
N SER A 68 39.15 24.59 -4.96
CA SER A 68 38.02 25.17 -4.22
C SER A 68 36.78 25.14 -5.08
N ASP A 69 35.63 24.85 -4.47
CA ASP A 69 34.34 25.06 -5.12
C ASP A 69 33.94 26.55 -5.09
N GLN A 70 32.78 26.86 -5.68
CA GLN A 70 32.18 28.21 -5.67
C GLN A 70 30.85 28.23 -4.90
N GLY A 71 30.67 27.36 -3.91
CA GLY A 71 29.42 27.28 -3.15
C GLY A 71 29.19 28.52 -2.28
N GLU A 72 27.97 29.09 -2.32
CA GLU A 72 27.47 30.01 -1.29
C GLU A 72 26.36 29.29 -0.50
N PRO A 73 26.34 29.36 0.85
CA PRO A 73 27.15 30.24 1.70
C PRO A 73 28.50 29.65 2.13
N GLN A 74 28.79 28.36 1.86
CA GLN A 74 30.03 27.72 2.31
C GLN A 74 30.78 27.10 1.14
N ALA A 75 32.00 27.61 0.90
CA ALA A 75 32.91 27.07 -0.09
C ALA A 75 33.85 26.05 0.54
N HIS A 76 33.93 24.84 -0.01
CA HIS A 76 34.90 23.84 0.41
C HIS A 76 36.19 23.95 -0.39
N TRP A 77 37.32 23.68 0.26
CA TRP A 77 38.63 23.66 -0.37
C TRP A 77 39.44 22.44 0.08
N ALA A 78 40.25 21.92 -0.83
CA ALA A 78 41.14 20.81 -0.61
C ALA A 78 42.52 21.12 -1.19
N VAL A 79 43.56 20.63 -0.53
CA VAL A 79 44.95 20.76 -0.99
C VAL A 79 45.54 19.37 -1.15
N ALA A 80 46.09 19.08 -2.32
CA ALA A 80 46.75 17.82 -2.62
C ALA A 80 48.22 18.07 -2.98
N PRO A 81 49.19 17.36 -2.36
CA PRO A 81 50.57 17.40 -2.82
C PRO A 81 50.71 16.69 -4.18
N VAL A 82 51.46 17.29 -5.08
CA VAL A 82 51.88 16.70 -6.36
C VAL A 82 53.40 16.65 -6.37
N THR A 83 53.92 15.44 -6.54
CA THR A 83 55.36 15.18 -6.63
C THR A 83 55.72 14.83 -8.06
N VAL A 84 56.66 15.57 -8.64
CA VAL A 84 57.22 15.38 -9.98
C VAL A 84 58.68 14.99 -9.84
N ALA A 85 59.02 13.77 -10.21
CA ALA A 85 60.41 13.31 -10.27
C ALA A 85 60.95 13.43 -11.70
N VAL A 86 62.14 14.02 -11.86
CA VAL A 86 62.84 14.11 -13.14
C VAL A 86 63.74 12.89 -13.29
N VAL A 87 63.19 11.87 -13.96
CA VAL A 87 63.88 10.61 -14.27
C VAL A 87 64.85 10.75 -15.44
N SER A 88 65.93 9.97 -15.40
CA SER A 88 66.85 9.83 -16.55
C SER A 88 66.12 9.16 -17.72
N PRO A 89 66.46 9.45 -19.00
CA PRO A 89 65.92 8.74 -20.16
C PRO A 89 66.23 7.22 -20.17
N LEU A 90 67.18 6.79 -19.32
CA LEU A 90 67.60 5.39 -19.15
C LEU A 90 66.96 4.75 -17.89
N GLU A 91 66.20 5.50 -17.09
CA GLU A 91 65.48 4.95 -15.93
C GLU A 91 64.08 4.54 -16.36
N GLU A 92 63.78 3.25 -16.26
CA GLU A 92 62.44 2.72 -16.47
C GLU A 92 61.54 3.12 -15.28
N LEU A 93 60.46 3.84 -15.57
CA LEU A 93 59.41 4.08 -14.58
C LEU A 93 58.76 2.73 -14.24
N PRO A 94 58.39 2.48 -12.97
CA PRO A 94 57.58 1.32 -12.66
C PRO A 94 56.24 1.45 -13.37
N SER A 95 56.04 0.64 -14.43
CA SER A 95 54.72 0.42 -14.97
C SER A 95 53.93 -0.45 -13.98
N LEU A 96 52.71 -0.01 -13.70
CA LEU A 96 51.67 -0.85 -13.15
C LEU A 96 50.82 -1.22 -14.36
N ASP A 97 51.12 -2.37 -14.95
CA ASP A 97 50.38 -2.88 -16.10
C ASP A 97 49.06 -3.48 -15.58
N VAL A 98 48.14 -2.60 -15.18
CA VAL A 98 46.82 -3.00 -14.72
C VAL A 98 45.89 -3.00 -15.94
N PRO A 99 45.21 -4.13 -16.23
CA PRO A 99 44.43 -4.27 -17.45
C PRO A 99 43.22 -3.33 -17.54
N THR A 100 42.72 -2.84 -16.40
CA THR A 100 41.54 -1.98 -16.31
C THR A 100 41.56 -1.13 -15.04
N ARG A 101 40.88 0.02 -15.06
CA ARG A 101 40.65 0.86 -13.88
C ARG A 101 39.40 0.50 -13.10
N ASP A 102 38.48 -0.22 -13.73
CA ASP A 102 37.25 -0.71 -13.15
C ASP A 102 37.40 -2.20 -12.88
N LEU A 103 37.30 -2.56 -11.60
CA LEU A 103 37.37 -3.92 -11.09
C LEU A 103 35.99 -4.32 -10.58
N PHE A 104 35.66 -5.60 -10.65
CA PHE A 104 34.34 -6.11 -10.25
C PHE A 104 34.52 -7.28 -9.30
N VAL A 105 33.74 -7.30 -8.22
CA VAL A 105 33.74 -8.36 -7.21
C VAL A 105 32.31 -8.58 -6.75
N GLN A 106 31.89 -9.82 -6.52
CA GLN A 106 30.57 -10.09 -5.92
C GLN A 106 30.58 -9.79 -4.43
N GLU A 107 29.46 -9.34 -3.87
CA GLU A 107 29.37 -9.09 -2.43
C GLU A 107 29.47 -10.36 -1.60
N SER A 108 28.99 -11.49 -2.13
CA SER A 108 29.17 -12.82 -1.52
C SER A 108 30.60 -13.37 -1.60
N ALA A 109 31.55 -12.64 -2.19
CA ALA A 109 32.93 -13.10 -2.33
C ALA A 109 33.56 -13.41 -0.96
N PRO A 110 34.01 -14.65 -0.72
CA PRO A 110 34.64 -15.01 0.54
C PRO A 110 35.89 -14.17 0.86
N LEU A 111 36.23 -14.06 2.14
CA LEU A 111 37.47 -13.40 2.56
C LEU A 111 38.69 -14.07 1.90
N GLY A 112 39.60 -13.25 1.38
CA GLY A 112 40.76 -13.70 0.61
C GLY A 112 40.48 -13.92 -0.88
N SER A 113 39.26 -13.65 -1.37
CA SER A 113 38.94 -13.74 -2.79
C SER A 113 39.83 -12.81 -3.61
N HIS A 114 40.43 -13.36 -4.65
CA HIS A 114 41.32 -12.63 -5.55
C HIS A 114 40.51 -11.66 -6.44
N VAL A 115 40.82 -10.37 -6.35
CA VAL A 115 40.24 -9.31 -7.21
C VAL A 115 41.16 -9.03 -8.40
N LEU A 116 42.46 -8.82 -8.14
CA LEU A 116 43.43 -8.46 -9.17
C LEU A 116 44.85 -8.84 -8.75
N ALA A 117 45.62 -9.44 -9.67
CA ALA A 117 47.04 -9.70 -9.46
C ALA A 117 47.83 -8.39 -9.62
N LEU A 118 48.65 -8.03 -8.63
CA LEU A 118 49.46 -6.81 -8.67
C LEU A 118 50.94 -7.14 -8.88
N PRO A 119 51.72 -6.22 -9.49
CA PRO A 119 53.16 -6.39 -9.56
C PRO A 119 53.79 -6.46 -8.15
N PRO A 120 54.88 -7.23 -7.95
CA PRO A 120 55.57 -7.31 -6.67
C PRO A 120 56.01 -5.93 -6.13
N GLY A 121 55.87 -5.72 -4.81
CA GLY A 121 56.21 -4.46 -4.16
C GLY A 121 55.15 -3.37 -4.29
N SER A 122 53.94 -3.71 -4.74
CA SER A 122 52.79 -2.80 -4.71
C SER A 122 52.27 -2.60 -3.29
N THR A 123 51.75 -1.41 -3.04
CA THR A 123 51.12 -1.00 -1.78
C THR A 123 49.73 -0.45 -2.06
N LEU A 124 48.82 -0.61 -1.11
CA LEU A 124 47.43 -0.18 -1.23
C LEU A 124 47.14 0.97 -0.27
N THR A 125 46.39 1.96 -0.73
CA THR A 125 45.76 2.98 0.10
C THR A 125 44.28 3.02 -0.23
N GLY A 126 43.40 2.85 0.76
CA GLY A 126 41.96 2.79 0.54
C GLY A 126 41.20 2.16 1.71
N PRO A 127 39.91 1.84 1.53
CA PRO A 127 39.07 1.09 2.47
C PRO A 127 39.71 -0.21 2.99
N SER A 128 39.38 -0.57 4.24
CA SER A 128 39.87 -1.78 4.93
C SER A 128 39.30 -3.08 4.39
N GLU A 129 38.24 -2.98 3.59
CA GLU A 129 37.55 -4.06 2.90
C GLU A 129 38.44 -4.73 1.85
N PHE A 130 39.53 -4.07 1.44
CA PHE A 130 40.51 -4.61 0.49
C PHE A 130 41.92 -4.58 1.08
N SER A 131 42.71 -5.60 0.78
CA SER A 131 44.11 -5.67 1.19
C SER A 131 44.97 -6.35 0.13
N ILE A 132 46.30 -6.31 0.32
CA ILE A 132 47.23 -7.08 -0.50
C ILE A 132 47.64 -8.32 0.29
N ASP A 133 47.42 -9.51 -0.28
CA ASP A 133 47.77 -10.78 0.35
C ASP A 133 49.30 -11.02 0.39
N ALA A 134 49.73 -12.13 0.99
CA ALA A 134 51.14 -12.50 1.08
C ALA A 134 51.78 -12.81 -0.28
N GLN A 135 50.97 -13.10 -1.30
CA GLN A 135 51.37 -13.38 -2.68
C GLN A 135 51.46 -12.12 -3.53
N GLY A 136 51.00 -10.97 -3.02
CA GLY A 136 51.02 -9.68 -3.70
C GLY A 136 49.76 -9.40 -4.53
N ASN A 137 48.64 -10.09 -4.30
CA ASN A 137 47.38 -9.84 -5.01
C ASN A 137 46.45 -8.95 -4.19
N LEU A 138 45.65 -8.13 -4.89
CA LEU A 138 44.52 -7.44 -4.30
C LEU A 138 43.43 -8.46 -3.97
N VAL A 139 43.04 -8.55 -2.71
CA VAL A 139 42.03 -9.48 -2.20
C VAL A 139 40.98 -8.77 -1.35
N VAL A 140 39.82 -9.42 -1.22
CA VAL A 140 38.77 -9.04 -0.26
C VAL A 140 39.25 -9.35 1.17
N ALA A 141 39.24 -8.35 2.04
CA ALA A 141 39.76 -8.42 3.41
C ALA A 141 38.67 -8.33 4.49
N ALA A 142 37.50 -7.79 4.15
CA ALA A 142 36.30 -7.78 4.98
C ALA A 142 35.06 -8.09 4.12
N PRO A 143 33.94 -8.53 4.73
CA PRO A 143 32.69 -8.75 4.00
C PRO A 143 32.26 -7.50 3.25
N LEU A 144 31.68 -7.69 2.07
CA LEU A 144 31.13 -6.63 1.23
C LEU A 144 29.60 -6.69 1.31
N ASP A 145 28.97 -5.53 1.15
CA ASP A 145 27.52 -5.35 1.17
C ASP A 145 27.23 -4.20 0.19
N ARG A 146 26.61 -4.52 -0.93
CA ARG A 146 26.34 -3.59 -2.03
C ARG A 146 25.20 -2.64 -1.67
N GLU A 147 24.19 -3.09 -0.93
CA GLU A 147 23.07 -2.28 -0.44
C GLU A 147 23.58 -1.17 0.49
N HIS A 148 24.68 -1.43 1.20
CA HIS A 148 25.39 -0.42 1.97
C HIS A 148 26.33 0.43 1.10
N GLN A 149 27.21 -0.20 0.31
CA GLN A 149 28.21 0.50 -0.50
C GLN A 149 28.58 -0.27 -1.77
N SER A 150 28.11 0.23 -2.92
CA SER A 150 28.33 -0.41 -4.22
C SER A 150 29.68 -0.11 -4.89
N THR A 151 30.43 0.89 -4.40
CA THR A 151 31.70 1.31 -5.02
C THR A 151 32.76 1.70 -4.00
N HIS A 152 33.99 1.25 -4.26
CA HIS A 152 35.16 1.57 -3.44
C HIS A 152 36.29 2.12 -4.32
N HIS A 153 36.88 3.24 -3.89
CA HIS A 153 38.02 3.85 -4.57
C HIS A 153 39.32 3.48 -3.86
N LEU A 154 40.25 2.90 -4.61
CA LEU A 154 41.54 2.43 -4.12
C LEU A 154 42.66 3.12 -4.90
N THR A 155 43.74 3.49 -4.21
CA THR A 155 44.97 3.95 -4.83
C THR A 155 46.06 2.90 -4.65
N LEU A 156 46.51 2.33 -5.77
CA LEU A 156 47.62 1.39 -5.85
C LEU A 156 48.91 2.15 -6.10
N ARG A 157 49.91 1.96 -5.24
CA ARG A 157 51.22 2.61 -5.35
C ARG A 157 52.33 1.59 -5.47
N LYS A 158 53.19 1.74 -6.47
CA LYS A 158 54.39 0.93 -6.66
C LYS A 158 55.64 1.79 -6.53
N GLU A 159 56.51 1.44 -5.60
CA GLU A 159 57.76 2.17 -5.33
C GLU A 159 58.97 1.35 -5.78
N VAL A 160 59.95 2.02 -6.40
CA VAL A 160 61.23 1.42 -6.84
C VAL A 160 62.36 1.92 -5.93
N SER A 161 63.46 1.18 -5.90
CA SER A 161 64.66 1.29 -5.04
C SER A 161 65.42 2.63 -5.05
N ARG A 162 64.80 3.73 -5.53
CA ARG A 162 65.31 5.11 -5.50
C ARG A 162 64.26 6.16 -5.08
N GLY A 163 63.15 5.74 -4.45
CA GLY A 163 62.08 6.65 -4.00
C GLY A 163 61.17 7.16 -5.13
N LEU A 164 61.26 6.56 -6.31
CA LEU A 164 60.34 6.78 -7.41
C LEU A 164 59.12 5.90 -7.22
N ALA A 165 57.94 6.52 -7.10
CA ALA A 165 56.68 5.80 -6.99
C ALA A 165 55.69 6.26 -8.04
N THR A 166 54.95 5.31 -8.60
CA THR A 166 53.78 5.59 -9.44
C THR A 166 52.52 5.17 -8.70
N ALA A 167 51.50 6.02 -8.71
CA ALA A 167 50.20 5.75 -8.11
C ALA A 167 49.12 5.65 -9.18
N PHE A 168 48.16 4.75 -8.99
CA PHE A 168 47.07 4.46 -9.90
C PHE A 168 45.78 4.31 -9.11
N ASP A 169 44.76 5.08 -9.49
CA ASP A 169 43.44 4.96 -8.90
C ASP A 169 42.64 3.90 -9.66
N VAL A 170 42.07 2.95 -8.91
CA VAL A 170 41.15 1.94 -9.39
C VAL A 170 39.84 2.05 -8.62
N THR A 171 38.73 1.75 -9.30
CA THR A 171 37.41 1.68 -8.68
C THR A 171 36.98 0.22 -8.66
N VAL A 172 36.64 -0.28 -7.49
CA VAL A 172 36.03 -1.60 -7.32
C VAL A 172 34.53 -1.41 -7.26
N HIS A 173 33.82 -2.00 -8.21
CA HIS A 173 32.37 -2.09 -8.25
C HIS A 173 31.95 -3.41 -7.60
N VAL A 174 31.10 -3.32 -6.58
CA VAL A 174 30.49 -4.49 -5.93
C VAL A 174 29.29 -4.91 -6.77
N LEU A 175 29.29 -6.15 -7.23
CA LEU A 175 28.21 -6.77 -7.98
C LEU A 175 27.16 -7.33 -7.00
N ASP A 176 25.91 -7.12 -7.37
CA ASP A 176 24.68 -7.55 -6.68
C ASP A 176 24.54 -9.08 -6.66
N ASP A 177 24.19 -9.63 -5.50
CA ASP A 177 23.71 -10.99 -5.28
C ASP A 177 22.20 -10.96 -4.94
N ASN A 178 21.65 -12.02 -4.34
CA ASN A 178 20.24 -12.08 -3.93
C ASN A 178 20.17 -12.41 -2.45
N ASP A 179 20.51 -11.45 -1.62
CA ASP A 179 20.58 -11.63 -0.18
C ASP A 179 19.58 -10.74 0.59
N CYS A 180 18.90 -9.83 -0.12
CA CYS A 180 17.73 -9.15 0.40
C CYS A 180 16.46 -9.89 -0.02
N GLU A 181 15.62 -10.23 0.97
CA GLU A 181 14.28 -10.71 0.65
C GLU A 181 13.34 -9.54 0.37
N PRO A 182 12.31 -9.70 -0.47
CA PRO A 182 11.29 -8.67 -0.64
C PRO A 182 10.49 -8.52 0.65
N VAL A 183 10.34 -7.28 1.14
CA VAL A 183 9.69 -6.96 2.42
C VAL A 183 8.43 -6.14 2.20
N PHE A 184 7.31 -6.55 2.80
CA PHE A 184 6.10 -5.74 2.82
C PHE A 184 6.26 -4.46 3.66
N ASP A 185 5.66 -3.36 3.20
CA ASP A 185 5.68 -2.08 3.93
C ASP A 185 5.02 -2.18 5.32
N VAL A 186 4.04 -3.09 5.46
CA VAL A 186 3.36 -3.41 6.72
C VAL A 186 3.11 -4.90 6.86
N LEU A 187 3.09 -5.39 8.10
CA LEU A 187 2.88 -6.82 8.43
C LEU A 187 1.41 -7.25 8.40
N ALA A 188 0.48 -6.30 8.44
CA ALA A 188 -0.96 -6.58 8.45
C ALA A 188 -1.75 -5.47 7.75
N TYR A 189 -2.53 -5.87 6.75
CA TYR A 189 -3.47 -5.03 6.02
C TYR A 189 -4.88 -5.27 6.57
N LYS A 190 -5.56 -4.20 6.97
CA LYS A 190 -6.96 -4.25 7.39
C LYS A 190 -7.77 -3.39 6.44
N THR A 191 -8.79 -3.98 5.84
CA THR A 191 -9.66 -3.32 4.87
C THR A 191 -11.10 -3.78 5.06
N ALA A 192 -12.02 -3.08 4.41
CA ALA A 192 -13.43 -3.39 4.43
C ALA A 192 -14.03 -3.24 3.03
N VAL A 193 -14.99 -4.10 2.69
CA VAL A 193 -15.68 -4.11 1.40
C VAL A 193 -17.16 -4.39 1.64
N ALA A 194 -18.04 -3.64 0.99
CA ALA A 194 -19.47 -3.90 1.08
C ALA A 194 -19.84 -5.20 0.35
N GLU A 195 -20.80 -5.96 0.86
CA GLU A 195 -21.22 -7.22 0.24
C GLU A 195 -21.80 -7.04 -1.17
N ASN A 196 -22.49 -5.91 -1.40
CA ASN A 196 -23.01 -5.54 -2.70
C ASN A 196 -21.96 -5.00 -3.68
N ALA A 197 -20.66 -5.01 -3.31
CA ALA A 197 -19.60 -4.60 -4.20
C ALA A 197 -19.54 -5.50 -5.44
N GLU A 198 -19.35 -4.90 -6.61
CA GLU A 198 -19.25 -5.66 -7.86
C GLU A 198 -18.08 -6.64 -7.83
N GLN A 199 -18.27 -7.77 -8.51
CA GLN A 199 -17.20 -8.74 -8.76
C GLN A 199 -16.00 -8.05 -9.45
N GLY A 200 -14.79 -8.28 -8.95
CA GLY A 200 -13.58 -7.64 -9.46
C GLY A 200 -13.26 -6.30 -8.80
N CYS A 201 -14.03 -5.87 -7.79
CA CYS A 201 -13.73 -4.68 -7.01
C CYS A 201 -12.39 -4.82 -6.27
N VAL A 202 -11.64 -3.72 -6.17
CA VAL A 202 -10.36 -3.66 -5.46
C VAL A 202 -10.62 -3.60 -3.96
N VAL A 203 -10.04 -4.56 -3.24
CA VAL A 203 -10.19 -4.74 -1.79
C VAL A 203 -8.98 -4.18 -1.04
N ALA A 204 -7.78 -4.42 -1.55
CA ALA A 204 -6.53 -3.93 -0.96
C ALA A 204 -5.46 -3.74 -2.04
N ARG A 205 -4.43 -2.96 -1.71
CA ARG A 205 -3.21 -2.85 -2.51
C ARG A 205 -2.01 -3.10 -1.62
N LEU A 206 -1.39 -4.25 -1.82
CA LEU A 206 -0.22 -4.68 -1.08
C LEU A 206 1.02 -4.02 -1.71
N MET A 207 1.95 -3.61 -0.86
CA MET A 207 3.22 -3.03 -1.28
C MET A 207 4.36 -3.74 -0.59
N ALA A 208 5.34 -4.14 -1.38
CA ALA A 208 6.60 -4.69 -0.95
C ALA A 208 7.74 -4.06 -1.74
N HIS A 209 8.90 -3.98 -1.11
CA HIS A 209 10.13 -3.47 -1.70
C HIS A 209 11.26 -4.48 -1.51
N ASP A 210 12.15 -4.53 -2.49
CA ASP A 210 13.35 -5.35 -2.53
C ASP A 210 14.54 -4.41 -2.72
N LEU A 211 15.64 -4.64 -2.01
CA LEU A 211 16.80 -3.75 -2.01
C LEU A 211 17.88 -4.14 -3.04
N ASP A 212 17.77 -5.33 -3.63
CA ASP A 212 18.64 -5.81 -4.69
C ASP A 212 18.56 -4.89 -5.95
N LEU A 213 19.67 -4.71 -6.66
CA LEU A 213 19.79 -3.80 -7.80
C LEU A 213 19.06 -4.33 -9.04
N VAL A 214 19.15 -5.64 -9.25
CA VAL A 214 18.33 -6.29 -10.27
C VAL A 214 16.90 -6.18 -9.77
N LEU A 215 16.03 -5.50 -10.53
CA LEU A 215 14.57 -5.58 -10.37
C LEU A 215 14.14 -7.03 -10.61
N ARG A 216 14.42 -7.90 -9.64
CA ARG A 216 13.94 -9.25 -9.61
C ARG A 216 12.44 -9.12 -9.50
N LYS A 217 11.77 -9.92 -10.31
CA LYS A 217 10.34 -9.77 -10.45
C LYS A 217 9.71 -10.27 -9.15
N VAL A 218 9.40 -9.34 -8.24
CA VAL A 218 8.64 -9.69 -7.04
C VAL A 218 7.25 -10.16 -7.48
N THR A 219 6.86 -11.33 -6.96
CA THR A 219 5.58 -11.93 -7.26
C THR A 219 4.74 -12.07 -6.00
N TYR A 220 3.50 -11.59 -6.08
CA TYR A 220 2.52 -11.71 -5.00
C TYR A 220 1.66 -12.94 -5.22
N GLU A 221 1.48 -13.74 -4.18
CA GLU A 221 0.65 -14.94 -4.22
C GLU A 221 0.13 -15.30 -2.83
N PHE A 222 -0.92 -16.12 -2.77
CA PHE A 222 -1.38 -16.66 -1.48
C PHE A 222 -0.26 -17.48 -0.84
N TYR A 223 -0.15 -17.43 0.49
CA TYR A 223 0.89 -18.16 1.20
C TYR A 223 0.78 -19.67 0.99
N GLU A 224 -0.46 -20.19 0.96
CA GLU A 224 -0.78 -21.57 0.61
C GLU A 224 -1.62 -21.59 -0.68
N ASP A 225 -1.22 -22.43 -1.64
CA ASP A 225 -1.93 -22.57 -2.92
C ASP A 225 -3.37 -23.10 -2.76
N THR A 226 -3.66 -23.73 -1.61
CA THR A 226 -4.96 -24.30 -1.25
C THR A 226 -5.76 -23.43 -0.27
N ASP A 227 -5.35 -22.19 -0.04
CA ASP A 227 -6.09 -21.27 0.82
C ASP A 227 -7.51 -21.05 0.23
N PRO A 228 -8.59 -21.32 0.99
CA PRO A 228 -9.96 -21.10 0.51
C PRO A 228 -10.21 -19.65 0.05
N ALA A 229 -9.45 -18.68 0.58
CA ALA A 229 -9.52 -17.29 0.14
C ALA A 229 -9.14 -17.13 -1.34
N ALA A 230 -8.39 -18.06 -1.95
CA ALA A 230 -8.04 -18.02 -3.37
C ALA A 230 -9.25 -18.27 -4.31
N GLU A 231 -10.33 -18.88 -3.80
CA GLU A 231 -11.61 -19.00 -4.53
C GLU A 231 -12.40 -17.68 -4.48
N ILE A 232 -12.21 -16.90 -3.42
CA ILE A 232 -12.98 -15.69 -3.11
C ILE A 232 -12.28 -14.42 -3.61
N PHE A 233 -10.95 -14.38 -3.55
CA PHE A 233 -10.11 -13.25 -3.90
C PHE A 233 -9.06 -13.63 -4.92
N TRP A 234 -8.62 -12.63 -5.67
CA TRP A 234 -7.48 -12.73 -6.56
C TRP A 234 -6.43 -11.71 -6.13
N VAL A 235 -5.18 -12.15 -6.06
CA VAL A 235 -4.03 -11.28 -5.87
C VAL A 235 -3.33 -11.16 -7.21
N ASP A 236 -3.24 -9.94 -7.75
CA ASP A 236 -2.47 -9.69 -8.96
C ASP A 236 -0.97 -9.89 -8.67
N PRO A 237 -0.31 -10.83 -9.37
CA PRO A 237 1.05 -11.23 -9.02
C PRO A 237 2.09 -10.16 -9.31
N LEU A 238 1.77 -9.09 -10.05
CA LEU A 238 2.73 -8.04 -10.42
C LEU A 238 2.55 -6.77 -9.62
N SER A 239 1.31 -6.43 -9.28
CA SER A 239 0.92 -5.15 -8.71
C SER A 239 0.51 -5.22 -7.24
N GLY A 240 0.33 -6.43 -6.70
CA GLY A 240 -0.12 -6.65 -5.32
C GLY A 240 -1.56 -6.20 -5.08
N VAL A 241 -2.33 -5.91 -6.13
CA VAL A 241 -3.74 -5.54 -6.03
C VAL A 241 -4.56 -6.77 -5.71
N VAL A 242 -5.35 -6.71 -4.63
CA VAL A 242 -6.28 -7.76 -4.25
C VAL A 242 -7.68 -7.37 -4.72
N THR A 243 -8.36 -8.24 -5.47
CA THR A 243 -9.73 -8.03 -5.94
C THR A 243 -10.66 -9.17 -5.55
N THR A 244 -11.96 -8.92 -5.50
CA THR A 244 -12.97 -9.98 -5.35
C THR A 244 -13.08 -10.83 -6.62
N ARG A 245 -13.23 -12.15 -6.47
CA ARG A 245 -13.53 -13.10 -7.56
C ARG A 245 -14.99 -13.47 -7.62
N VAL A 246 -15.72 -13.32 -6.53
CA VAL A 246 -17.13 -13.66 -6.40
C VAL A 246 -17.85 -12.49 -5.71
N ALA A 247 -19.17 -12.46 -5.84
CA ALA A 247 -19.98 -11.60 -4.99
C ALA A 247 -19.83 -12.07 -3.54
N LEU A 248 -19.73 -11.11 -2.61
CA LEU A 248 -19.63 -11.41 -1.19
C LEU A 248 -21.03 -11.40 -0.59
N ASP A 249 -21.20 -12.13 0.50
CA ASP A 249 -22.45 -12.27 1.24
C ASP A 249 -22.06 -12.28 2.71
N ARG A 250 -22.44 -11.21 3.42
CA ARG A 250 -22.04 -10.99 4.81
C ARG A 250 -22.79 -11.93 5.75
N GLU A 251 -24.04 -12.27 5.46
CA GLU A 251 -24.85 -13.23 6.21
C GLU A 251 -24.21 -14.62 6.17
N ALA A 252 -23.59 -14.99 5.04
CA ALA A 252 -22.83 -16.22 4.91
C ALA A 252 -21.46 -16.15 5.61
N VAL A 253 -20.65 -15.14 5.29
CA VAL A 253 -19.28 -14.99 5.84
C VAL A 253 -18.97 -13.51 6.12
N PRO A 254 -18.91 -13.09 7.40
CA PRO A 254 -18.78 -11.67 7.75
C PRO A 254 -17.36 -11.10 7.61
N PHE A 255 -16.33 -11.95 7.53
CA PHE A 255 -14.96 -11.51 7.34
C PHE A 255 -14.09 -12.64 6.77
N TYR A 256 -13.01 -12.23 6.10
CA TYR A 256 -11.97 -13.12 5.60
C TYR A 256 -10.63 -12.74 6.19
N ASN A 257 -9.81 -13.74 6.47
CA ASN A 257 -8.44 -13.55 6.93
C ASN A 257 -7.54 -14.56 6.23
N PHE A 258 -6.53 -14.05 5.52
CA PHE A 258 -5.60 -14.87 4.75
C PHE A 258 -4.21 -14.25 4.77
N THR A 259 -3.22 -15.03 4.38
CA THR A 259 -1.82 -14.58 4.32
C THR A 259 -1.37 -14.52 2.87
N VAL A 260 -0.75 -13.41 2.48
CA VAL A 260 -0.12 -13.25 1.17
C VAL A 260 1.39 -13.32 1.35
N ARG A 261 2.09 -14.04 0.46
CA ARG A 261 3.54 -14.02 0.36
C ARG A 261 3.97 -13.18 -0.84
N VAL A 262 5.09 -12.49 -0.67
CA VAL A 262 5.83 -11.87 -1.78
C VAL A 262 7.15 -12.61 -1.92
N ARG A 263 7.51 -12.95 -3.15
CA ARG A 263 8.70 -13.76 -3.44
C ARG A 263 9.49 -13.18 -4.61
N ASP A 264 10.80 -13.20 -4.49
CA ASP A 264 11.71 -12.89 -5.60
C ASP A 264 11.94 -14.12 -6.52
N ASP A 265 12.64 -13.93 -7.62
CA ASP A 265 13.05 -15.04 -8.51
C ASP A 265 14.16 -15.93 -7.88
N GLY A 266 14.76 -15.49 -6.77
CA GLY A 266 15.85 -16.14 -6.01
C GLY A 266 15.39 -17.08 -4.89
N LEU A 267 14.08 -17.21 -4.70
CA LEU A 267 13.38 -18.03 -3.70
C LEU A 267 13.24 -17.41 -2.30
N LEU A 268 13.72 -16.18 -2.04
CA LEU A 268 13.48 -15.48 -0.78
C LEU A 268 12.06 -14.92 -0.75
N SER A 269 11.45 -14.88 0.43
CA SER A 269 10.06 -14.46 0.58
C SER A 269 9.73 -13.96 1.97
N SER A 270 8.92 -12.90 2.03
CA SER A 270 8.22 -12.49 3.24
C SER A 270 6.71 -12.68 3.10
N SER A 271 5.99 -12.54 4.21
CA SER A 271 4.53 -12.67 4.25
C SER A 271 3.86 -11.58 5.07
N ALA A 272 2.61 -11.27 4.72
CA ALA A 272 1.77 -10.31 5.43
C ALA A 272 0.34 -10.83 5.57
N TRP A 273 -0.30 -10.45 6.68
CA TRP A 273 -1.70 -10.78 6.96
C TRP A 273 -2.64 -9.82 6.24
N VAL A 274 -3.76 -10.33 5.73
CA VAL A 274 -4.82 -9.52 5.11
C VAL A 274 -6.14 -9.87 5.77
N TYR A 275 -6.72 -8.89 6.47
CA TYR A 275 -8.04 -8.97 7.07
C TYR A 275 -9.02 -8.12 6.28
N VAL A 276 -10.09 -8.75 5.80
CA VAL A 276 -11.16 -8.12 5.03
C VAL A 276 -12.46 -8.25 5.82
N GLU A 277 -12.98 -7.12 6.29
CA GLU A 277 -14.34 -7.05 6.86
C GLU A 277 -15.36 -6.90 5.72
N VAL A 278 -16.42 -7.72 5.75
CA VAL A 278 -17.55 -7.55 4.84
C VAL A 278 -18.54 -6.61 5.52
N LEU A 279 -18.80 -5.47 4.90
CA LEU A 279 -19.74 -4.48 5.42
C LEU A 279 -21.16 -4.85 5.02
N ASP A 280 -22.05 -4.78 6.02
CA ASP A 280 -23.48 -5.01 5.92
C ASP A 280 -24.15 -3.97 5.01
N VAL A 281 -24.97 -4.46 4.10
CA VAL A 281 -25.88 -3.68 3.25
C VAL A 281 -27.25 -4.29 3.44
N ASN A 282 -28.27 -3.45 3.62
CA ASN A 282 -29.62 -3.95 3.72
C ASN A 282 -30.07 -4.57 2.39
N ASP A 283 -29.94 -5.88 2.26
CA ASP A 283 -30.30 -6.69 1.10
C ASP A 283 -31.17 -7.90 1.45
N ASN A 284 -31.40 -8.16 2.74
CA ASN A 284 -32.34 -9.16 3.20
C ASN A 284 -33.67 -8.51 3.64
N PRO A 285 -34.82 -8.99 3.14
CA PRO A 285 -36.10 -8.49 3.60
C PRO A 285 -36.42 -9.00 5.01
N PRO A 286 -37.12 -8.21 5.85
CA PRO A 286 -37.64 -8.72 7.11
C PRO A 286 -38.64 -9.85 6.85
N VAL A 287 -38.70 -10.85 7.73
CA VAL A 287 -39.55 -12.03 7.58
C VAL A 287 -40.43 -12.18 8.80
N PHE A 288 -41.74 -12.33 8.62
CA PHE A 288 -42.65 -12.64 9.72
C PHE A 288 -42.48 -14.10 10.17
N GLU A 289 -42.53 -14.33 11.48
CA GLU A 289 -42.46 -15.68 12.08
C GLU A 289 -43.57 -16.60 11.54
N HIS A 290 -44.75 -16.04 11.26
CA HIS A 290 -45.87 -16.78 10.67
C HIS A 290 -46.43 -16.05 9.46
N SER A 291 -46.74 -16.80 8.39
CA SER A 291 -47.41 -16.29 7.18
C SER A 291 -48.90 -15.99 7.40
N ARG A 292 -49.50 -16.59 8.43
CA ARG A 292 -50.89 -16.39 8.84
C ARG A 292 -51.05 -16.61 10.35
N TYR A 293 -51.82 -15.75 10.98
CA TYR A 293 -52.21 -15.83 12.39
C TYR A 293 -53.72 -16.04 12.49
N GLN A 294 -54.15 -17.00 13.31
CA GLN A 294 -55.57 -17.24 13.60
C GLN A 294 -55.85 -16.82 15.04
N LEU A 295 -56.76 -15.87 15.21
CA LEU A 295 -56.95 -15.14 16.45
C LEU A 295 -58.45 -15.04 16.78
N GLN A 296 -58.75 -14.90 18.06
CA GLN A 296 -60.11 -14.68 18.54
C GLN A 296 -60.11 -13.53 19.53
N VAL A 297 -61.13 -12.68 19.46
CA VAL A 297 -61.30 -11.53 20.35
C VAL A 297 -62.78 -11.36 20.67
N PRO A 298 -63.19 -11.18 21.94
CA PRO A 298 -64.58 -10.89 22.24
C PRO A 298 -64.97 -9.48 21.78
N GLU A 299 -66.22 -9.28 21.37
CA GLU A 299 -66.67 -7.96 20.89
C GLU A 299 -66.66 -6.87 21.98
N ASP A 300 -66.83 -7.27 23.24
CA ASP A 300 -66.74 -6.40 24.40
C ASP A 300 -65.29 -6.05 24.81
N ALA A 301 -64.30 -6.46 24.02
CA ALA A 301 -62.90 -6.12 24.24
C ALA A 301 -62.72 -4.60 24.28
N ILE A 302 -62.15 -4.11 25.38
CA ILE A 302 -61.86 -2.68 25.54
C ILE A 302 -60.82 -2.21 24.53
N ALA A 303 -60.93 -0.94 24.11
CA ALA A 303 -59.90 -0.32 23.30
C ALA A 303 -58.54 -0.36 24.02
N GLY A 304 -57.50 -0.81 23.31
CA GLY A 304 -56.16 -1.07 23.84
C GLY A 304 -55.86 -2.56 24.10
N THR A 305 -56.86 -3.45 24.03
CA THR A 305 -56.66 -4.90 24.18
C THR A 305 -55.77 -5.43 23.05
N VAL A 306 -54.64 -6.03 23.41
CA VAL A 306 -53.71 -6.65 22.44
C VAL A 306 -54.29 -8.00 21.98
N VAL A 307 -54.37 -8.17 20.68
CA VAL A 307 -54.94 -9.36 20.03
C VAL A 307 -53.84 -10.29 19.50
N ALA A 308 -52.71 -9.71 19.06
CA ALA A 308 -51.52 -10.46 18.66
C ALA A 308 -50.26 -9.61 18.79
N THR A 309 -49.11 -10.26 18.89
CA THR A 309 -47.80 -9.62 18.77
C THR A 309 -47.11 -10.20 17.54
N LEU A 310 -46.87 -9.36 16.54
CA LEU A 310 -46.11 -9.72 15.35
C LEU A 310 -44.63 -9.77 15.68
N ARG A 311 -43.97 -10.85 15.26
CA ARG A 311 -42.52 -11.01 15.37
C ARG A 311 -41.93 -11.14 13.98
N ILE A 312 -40.78 -10.52 13.82
CA ILE A 312 -40.02 -10.50 12.58
C ILE A 312 -38.57 -10.89 12.87
N GLU A 313 -37.96 -11.53 11.89
CA GLU A 313 -36.53 -11.79 11.84
C GLU A 313 -35.98 -11.15 10.57
N ASP A 314 -34.81 -10.55 10.67
CA ASP A 314 -34.11 -9.91 9.58
C ASP A 314 -32.65 -10.33 9.69
N ALA A 315 -32.07 -10.76 8.58
CA ALA A 315 -30.74 -11.38 8.57
C ALA A 315 -29.61 -10.31 8.61
N ASP A 316 -29.93 -9.08 8.21
CA ASP A 316 -28.99 -7.97 8.17
C ASP A 316 -28.61 -7.53 9.60
N ARG A 317 -27.33 -7.19 9.80
CA ARG A 317 -26.80 -6.88 11.14
C ARG A 317 -27.17 -5.48 11.61
N GLU A 318 -27.18 -4.51 10.71
CA GLU A 318 -27.54 -3.11 10.95
C GLU A 318 -28.93 -2.79 10.39
N THR A 319 -29.94 -3.48 10.92
CA THR A 319 -31.32 -3.23 10.51
C THR A 319 -31.84 -1.91 11.06
N ALA A 320 -32.35 -1.07 10.16
CA ALA A 320 -33.17 0.06 10.54
C ALA A 320 -34.40 -0.45 11.33
N PRO A 321 -34.95 0.34 12.28
CA PRO A 321 -36.11 -0.09 13.04
C PRO A 321 -37.29 -0.37 12.11
N VAL A 322 -37.79 -1.61 12.14
CA VAL A 322 -38.87 -2.05 11.27
C VAL A 322 -40.20 -1.45 11.68
N GLY A 323 -40.88 -0.80 10.75
CA GLY A 323 -42.22 -0.24 10.91
C GLY A 323 -43.32 -1.23 10.56
N PHE A 324 -44.39 -1.26 11.35
CA PHE A 324 -45.56 -2.11 11.14
C PHE A 324 -46.80 -1.28 10.75
N TYR A 325 -47.61 -1.79 9.81
CA TYR A 325 -48.85 -1.14 9.38
C TYR A 325 -49.96 -2.15 9.07
N VAL A 326 -51.21 -1.71 9.21
CA VAL A 326 -52.39 -2.42 8.68
C VAL A 326 -52.60 -1.94 7.24
N LEU A 327 -52.44 -2.83 6.26
CA LEU A 327 -52.56 -2.50 4.84
C LEU A 327 -54.01 -2.54 4.34
N SER A 328 -54.77 -3.55 4.77
CA SER A 328 -56.17 -3.74 4.37
C SER A 328 -56.91 -4.72 5.29
N GLY A 329 -58.23 -4.84 5.14
CA GLY A 329 -59.05 -5.81 5.87
C GLY A 329 -59.76 -5.25 7.11
N ASP A 330 -59.54 -3.97 7.42
CA ASP A 330 -60.15 -3.25 8.53
C ASP A 330 -60.98 -2.04 8.03
N PRO A 331 -62.19 -2.26 7.50
CA PRO A 331 -63.02 -1.17 6.97
C PRO A 331 -63.45 -0.16 8.04
N GLY A 332 -63.50 -0.58 9.31
CA GLY A 332 -63.92 0.24 10.44
C GLY A 332 -62.79 1.00 11.14
N GLN A 333 -61.52 0.76 10.76
CA GLN A 333 -60.34 1.22 11.50
C GLN A 333 -60.43 0.83 12.99
N GLN A 334 -60.83 -0.41 13.24
CA GLN A 334 -61.06 -0.98 14.55
C GLN A 334 -59.81 -1.63 15.13
N PHE A 335 -58.77 -1.86 14.32
CA PHE A 335 -57.50 -2.42 14.74
C PHE A 335 -56.35 -1.46 14.40
N ALA A 336 -55.35 -1.42 15.27
CA ALA A 336 -54.10 -0.71 15.03
C ALA A 336 -52.91 -1.56 15.46
N VAL A 337 -51.72 -1.18 15.01
CA VAL A 337 -50.47 -1.84 15.36
C VAL A 337 -49.50 -0.82 15.95
N ARG A 338 -48.78 -1.22 17.00
CA ARG A 338 -47.72 -0.42 17.62
C ARG A 338 -46.38 -0.67 16.93
N SER A 339 -45.40 0.20 17.14
CA SER A 339 -44.02 -0.04 16.70
C SER A 339 -43.39 -1.29 17.33
N SER A 340 -43.93 -1.79 18.45
CA SER A 340 -43.52 -3.06 19.06
C SER A 340 -44.00 -4.30 18.29
N GLY A 341 -44.86 -4.14 17.28
CA GLY A 341 -45.53 -5.27 16.60
C GLY A 341 -46.84 -5.70 17.27
N ASP A 342 -47.23 -5.09 18.39
CA ASP A 342 -48.50 -5.41 19.06
C ASP A 342 -49.69 -4.87 18.26
N VAL A 343 -50.54 -5.77 17.79
CA VAL A 343 -51.83 -5.47 17.16
C VAL A 343 -52.89 -5.44 18.25
N PHE A 344 -53.66 -4.35 18.30
CA PHE A 344 -54.64 -4.11 19.36
C PHE A 344 -55.95 -3.54 18.82
N VAL A 345 -57.02 -3.72 19.61
CA VAL A 345 -58.34 -3.14 19.35
C VAL A 345 -58.28 -1.63 19.54
N GLN A 346 -58.45 -0.85 18.48
CA GLN A 346 -58.44 0.61 18.50
C GLN A 346 -59.84 1.18 18.77
N ARG A 347 -60.89 0.54 18.25
CA ARG A 347 -62.29 0.97 18.41
C ARG A 347 -63.15 -0.23 18.77
N LEU A 348 -64.33 0.05 19.34
CA LEU A 348 -65.29 -0.99 19.73
C LEU A 348 -65.61 -1.92 18.56
N LEU A 349 -65.67 -3.20 18.86
CA LEU A 349 -66.09 -4.25 17.94
C LEU A 349 -67.59 -4.49 18.13
N ASP A 350 -68.22 -5.00 17.09
CA ASP A 350 -69.63 -5.36 17.07
C ASP A 350 -69.74 -6.57 16.14
N ARG A 351 -70.02 -7.73 16.73
CA ARG A 351 -70.08 -9.01 16.02
C ARG A 351 -71.30 -9.06 15.11
N GLU A 352 -72.44 -8.52 15.53
CA GLU A 352 -73.65 -8.43 14.70
C GLU A 352 -73.40 -7.60 13.43
N ALA A 353 -72.51 -6.61 13.49
CA ALA A 353 -72.08 -5.84 12.33
C ALA A 353 -71.04 -6.57 11.47
N LEU A 354 -69.96 -7.08 12.07
CA LEU A 354 -68.88 -7.78 11.35
C LEU A 354 -68.15 -8.80 12.24
N GLN A 355 -68.38 -10.08 11.94
CA GLN A 355 -67.82 -11.19 12.72
C GLN A 355 -66.37 -11.55 12.39
N ASN A 356 -65.96 -11.50 11.11
CA ASN A 356 -64.66 -12.02 10.68
C ASN A 356 -63.84 -10.93 9.98
N TYR A 357 -62.60 -10.76 10.42
CA TYR A 357 -61.63 -9.86 9.81
C TYR A 357 -60.50 -10.69 9.19
N THR A 358 -60.04 -10.24 8.03
CA THR A 358 -58.82 -10.75 7.39
C THR A 358 -57.90 -9.57 7.16
N LEU A 359 -57.13 -9.22 8.18
CA LEU A 359 -56.20 -8.09 8.15
C LEU A 359 -54.94 -8.49 7.39
N LYS A 360 -54.56 -7.69 6.40
CA LYS A 360 -53.25 -7.81 5.76
C LYS A 360 -52.30 -6.86 6.48
N MET A 361 -51.32 -7.42 7.17
CA MET A 361 -50.29 -6.68 7.88
C MET A 361 -49.06 -6.51 7.00
N VAL A 362 -48.35 -5.40 7.16
CA VAL A 362 -47.10 -5.11 6.46
C VAL A 362 -46.02 -4.68 7.45
N ALA A 363 -44.80 -5.17 7.25
CA ALA A 363 -43.59 -4.75 7.95
C ALA A 363 -42.59 -4.20 6.92
N THR A 364 -41.85 -3.15 7.27
CA THR A 364 -40.83 -2.54 6.39
C THR A 364 -39.70 -1.93 7.20
N ASP A 365 -38.47 -2.21 6.80
CA ASP A 365 -37.23 -1.60 7.29
C ASP A 365 -36.89 -0.28 6.56
N GLY A 366 -37.72 0.12 5.59
CA GLY A 366 -37.52 1.28 4.73
C GLY A 366 -36.99 0.98 3.32
N PHE A 367 -36.43 -0.22 3.10
CA PHE A 367 -35.93 -0.69 1.79
C PHE A 367 -36.73 -1.88 1.26
N HIS A 368 -37.00 -2.84 2.13
CA HIS A 368 -37.76 -4.04 1.88
C HIS A 368 -39.13 -4.01 2.58
N VAL A 369 -40.03 -4.86 2.09
CA VAL A 369 -41.40 -4.97 2.59
C VAL A 369 -41.82 -6.43 2.69
N ALA A 370 -42.39 -6.79 3.83
CA ALA A 370 -42.94 -8.11 4.09
C ALA A 370 -44.42 -8.02 4.45
N THR A 371 -45.17 -9.09 4.17
CA THR A 371 -46.60 -9.13 4.50
C THR A 371 -47.01 -10.44 5.17
N THR A 372 -47.95 -10.34 6.11
CA THR A 372 -48.60 -11.50 6.76
C THR A 372 -50.11 -11.26 6.87
N GLN A 373 -50.88 -12.30 7.18
CA GLN A 373 -52.34 -12.23 7.30
C GLN A 373 -52.81 -12.58 8.70
N LEU A 374 -53.69 -11.74 9.26
CA LEU A 374 -54.35 -11.96 10.55
C LEU A 374 -55.82 -12.26 10.31
N GLU A 375 -56.25 -13.45 10.69
CA GLU A 375 -57.64 -13.84 10.68
C GLU A 375 -58.21 -13.78 12.08
N ILE A 376 -59.07 -12.79 12.29
CA ILE A 376 -59.63 -12.50 13.60
C ILE A 376 -61.12 -12.85 13.56
N THR A 377 -61.52 -13.80 14.41
CA THR A 377 -62.93 -14.09 14.67
C THR A 377 -63.37 -13.31 15.91
N VAL A 378 -64.38 -12.45 15.74
CA VAL A 378 -65.02 -11.78 16.86
C VAL A 378 -66.01 -12.73 17.54
N LEU A 379 -65.82 -12.92 18.84
CA LEU A 379 -66.66 -13.76 19.69
C LEU A 379 -67.85 -12.96 20.23
N ASP A 380 -68.98 -13.66 20.33
CA ASP A 380 -70.28 -13.13 20.77
C ASP A 380 -70.28 -12.83 22.27
N SER A 381 -70.72 -11.62 22.63
CA SER A 381 -71.09 -11.22 23.97
C SER A 381 -72.57 -10.87 23.99
N ASN A 382 -73.29 -11.33 25.02
CA ASN A 382 -74.74 -11.13 25.10
C ASN A 382 -75.11 -9.67 25.46
N ASP A 383 -75.06 -8.78 24.48
CA ASP A 383 -75.37 -7.34 24.58
C ASP A 383 -76.69 -6.96 23.90
N ASN A 384 -77.31 -7.90 23.17
CA ASN A 384 -78.57 -7.74 22.46
C ASN A 384 -79.74 -8.39 23.22
N PRO A 385 -80.63 -7.61 23.87
CA PRO A 385 -81.76 -8.18 24.59
C PRO A 385 -82.82 -8.76 23.62
N PRO A 386 -83.57 -9.80 24.03
CA PRO A 386 -84.66 -10.33 23.21
C PRO A 386 -85.74 -9.25 23.02
N ILE A 387 -86.14 -9.03 21.77
CA ILE A 387 -87.20 -8.07 21.42
C ILE A 387 -88.51 -8.82 21.23
N CYS A 388 -89.57 -8.38 21.92
CA CYS A 388 -90.92 -8.88 21.67
C CYS A 388 -91.43 -8.35 20.31
N LEU A 389 -91.53 -9.24 19.32
CA LEU A 389 -92.08 -8.92 17.99
C LEU A 389 -93.56 -8.46 18.04
N LYS A 390 -94.26 -8.74 19.14
CA LYS A 390 -95.62 -8.26 19.41
C LYS A 390 -95.70 -7.71 20.84
N VAL A 391 -96.11 -6.45 20.95
CA VAL A 391 -96.37 -5.78 22.24
C VAL A 391 -97.71 -6.20 22.85
N ARG A 392 -98.62 -6.78 22.03
CA ARG A 392 -99.90 -7.37 22.44
C ARG A 392 -100.26 -8.54 21.52
N PHE A 393 -100.71 -9.64 22.10
CA PHE A 393 -101.37 -10.73 21.37
C PHE A 393 -102.88 -10.50 21.44
N CYS A 394 -103.54 -10.23 20.30
CA CYS A 394 -105.00 -10.22 20.24
C CYS A 394 -105.51 -11.65 20.07
N PHE A 395 -106.16 -12.16 21.12
CA PHE A 395 -106.87 -13.44 21.23
C PHE A 395 -105.99 -14.69 21.08
N ILE A 396 -105.49 -15.20 22.22
CA ILE A 396 -105.14 -16.61 22.33
C ILE A 396 -106.47 -17.38 22.39
N ARG A 397 -106.83 -18.10 21.32
CA ARG A 397 -107.96 -19.06 21.37
C ARG A 397 -107.52 -20.25 22.21
N VAL A 398 -108.09 -20.38 23.40
CA VAL A 398 -108.06 -21.62 24.18
C VAL A 398 -109.35 -22.36 23.86
N SER A 399 -109.27 -23.54 23.25
CA SER A 399 -110.43 -24.43 23.13
C SER A 399 -110.70 -25.04 24.50
N SER A 400 -111.92 -24.88 25.02
CA SER A 400 -112.35 -25.53 26.25
C SER A 400 -112.92 -26.93 25.98
N ASP A 401 -112.19 -27.77 25.25
CA ASP A 401 -112.54 -29.19 25.12
C ASP A 401 -111.90 -30.00 26.27
N TRP A 402 -111.96 -29.45 27.48
CA TRP A 402 -111.71 -30.16 28.74
C TRP A 402 -112.99 -30.15 29.56
N GLU A 403 -113.97 -30.95 29.16
CA GLU A 403 -114.99 -31.44 30.09
C GLU A 403 -115.11 -32.97 29.98
N SER A 404 -114.62 -33.60 31.06
CA SER A 404 -114.89 -34.93 31.63
C SER A 404 -114.53 -36.20 30.85
#